data_AF-A0A0B0QA75-F1
#
_entry.id   AF-A0A0B0QA75-F1
#
_cell.length_a   1.000
_cell.length_b   1.000
_cell.length_c   1.000
_cell.angle_alpha   90.00
_cell.angle_beta   90.00
_cell.angle_gamma   90.00
#
_symmetry.space_group_name_H-M   'P 1'
#
loop_
_entity.id
_entity.type
_entity.pdbx_description
1 polymer ?
#
loop_
_entity_poly.entity_id
_entity_poly.type
_entity_poly.pdbx_seq_one_letter_code
_entity_poly.pdbx_strand_id
1 'polypeptide(L)'
;MARTFCILIALGTQALFSGDLFWFSYKIATSNGLVVYEEKNIAPVMVPYDGQSTLLCTIPLLFDTTLSKEAFLRKHFDTILPCFYRLSTHMLSLNERNLKHQQDRIELIIEPVRFTVDFKDEFATINAVR
;
A
#
# COMPACT_ATOMS: atom_id res chain seq x y z
N MET A 1 -31.79 37.31 -10.14
CA MET A 1 -31.65 35.86 -10.44
C MET A 1 -30.18 35.44 -10.52
N ALA A 2 -29.36 35.80 -9.52
CA ALA A 2 -27.93 35.44 -9.46
C ALA A 2 -27.53 34.75 -8.14
N ARG A 3 -28.46 34.67 -7.17
CA ARG A 3 -28.20 34.10 -5.84
C ARG A 3 -28.28 32.57 -5.80
N THR A 4 -29.07 31.95 -6.70
CA THR A 4 -29.22 30.49 -6.76
C THR A 4 -28.04 29.79 -7.42
N PHE A 5 -27.27 30.50 -8.27
CA PHE A 5 -26.16 29.91 -9.04
C PHE A 5 -24.90 29.70 -8.18
N CYS A 6 -24.65 30.57 -7.19
CA CYS A 6 -23.48 30.44 -6.31
C CYS A 6 -23.59 29.27 -5.31
N ILE A 7 -24.80 28.83 -4.98
CA ILE A 7 -25.01 27.71 -4.05
C ILE A 7 -24.66 26.37 -4.72
N LEU A 8 -24.89 26.25 -6.03
CA LEU A 8 -24.52 25.05 -6.81
C LEU A 8 -23.00 24.89 -6.97
N ILE A 9 -22.25 25.99 -7.04
CA ILE A 9 -20.78 25.96 -7.13
C ILE A 9 -20.17 25.57 -5.77
N ALA A 10 -20.79 26.00 -4.66
CA ALA A 10 -20.32 25.65 -3.31
C ALA A 10 -20.63 24.20 -2.88
N LEU A 11 -21.70 23.61 -3.42
CA LEU A 11 -22.04 22.19 -3.21
C LEU A 11 -21.29 21.24 -4.15
N GLY A 12 -20.83 21.72 -5.31
CA GLY A 12 -20.09 20.90 -6.29
C GLY A 12 -18.60 20.72 -6.00
N THR A 13 -17.99 21.57 -5.15
CA THR A 13 -16.54 21.55 -4.89
C THR A 13 -16.11 20.64 -3.74
N GLN A 14 -17.05 20.08 -2.97
CA GLN A 14 -16.73 19.26 -1.79
C GLN A 14 -16.45 17.78 -2.10
N ALA A 15 -16.58 17.35 -3.36
CA ALA A 15 -16.49 15.94 -3.74
C ALA A 15 -15.22 15.56 -4.55
N LEU A 16 -14.21 16.41 -4.63
CA LEU A 16 -13.10 16.24 -5.59
C LEU A 16 -11.73 15.86 -5.01
N PHE A 17 -11.63 15.49 -3.73
CA PHE A 17 -10.37 15.00 -3.15
C PHE A 17 -10.53 13.70 -2.36
N SER A 18 -11.20 12.71 -2.95
CA SER A 18 -11.22 11.35 -2.43
C SER A 18 -10.32 10.47 -3.28
N GLY A 19 -9.00 10.61 -3.13
CA GLY A 19 -8.11 9.51 -3.47
C GLY A 19 -8.46 8.34 -2.56
N ASP A 20 -8.86 7.20 -3.12
CA ASP A 20 -9.25 6.04 -2.31
C ASP A 20 -8.09 5.64 -1.39
N LEU A 21 -8.39 5.56 -0.09
CA LEU A 21 -7.41 5.25 0.94
C LEU A 21 -7.39 3.75 1.19
N PHE A 22 -6.19 3.16 1.14
CA PHE A 22 -5.95 1.75 1.37
C PHE A 22 -4.98 1.55 2.53
N TRP A 23 -5.02 0.39 3.15
CA TRP A 23 -3.99 -0.08 4.06
C TRP A 23 -3.17 -1.17 3.39
N PHE A 24 -1.86 -1.15 3.62
CA PHE A 24 -0.89 -2.12 3.13
C PHE A 24 -0.18 -2.76 4.32
N SER A 25 -0.06 -4.09 4.34
CA SER A 25 0.90 -4.79 5.20
C SER A 25 1.51 -5.99 4.48
N TYR A 26 2.74 -6.31 4.86
CA TYR A 26 3.44 -7.47 4.32
C TYR A 26 4.29 -8.12 5.40
N LYS A 27 4.20 -9.44 5.52
CA LYS A 27 5.05 -10.22 6.41
C LYS A 27 5.49 -11.48 5.69
N ILE A 28 6.79 -11.73 5.67
CA ILE A 28 7.36 -12.97 5.16
C ILE A 28 8.39 -13.49 6.16
N ALA A 29 8.34 -14.79 6.45
CA ALA A 29 9.33 -15.48 7.23
C ALA A 29 9.90 -16.63 6.43
N THR A 30 11.22 -16.74 6.45
CA THR A 30 11.98 -17.81 5.81
C THR A 30 12.77 -18.57 6.87
N SER A 31 12.94 -19.87 6.68
CA SER A 31 13.85 -20.69 7.48
C SER A 31 14.72 -21.53 6.56
N ASN A 32 16.05 -21.45 6.73
CA ASN A 32 17.04 -22.12 5.90
C ASN A 32 16.84 -21.84 4.39
N GLY A 33 16.41 -20.62 4.05
CA GLY A 33 16.12 -20.21 2.67
C GLY A 33 14.76 -20.64 2.12
N LEU A 34 13.94 -21.37 2.88
CA LEU A 34 12.58 -21.76 2.49
C LEU A 34 11.55 -20.82 3.11
N VAL A 35 10.57 -20.38 2.32
CA VAL A 35 9.44 -19.58 2.83
C VAL A 35 8.56 -20.47 3.71
N VAL A 36 8.47 -20.15 4.99
CA VAL A 36 7.63 -20.88 5.96
C VAL A 36 6.33 -20.14 6.27
N TYR A 37 6.29 -18.84 6.02
CA TYR A 37 5.12 -18.00 6.23
C TYR A 37 5.17 -16.79 5.30
N GLU A 38 4.04 -16.48 4.67
CA GLU A 38 3.87 -15.26 3.89
C GLU A 38 2.45 -14.74 4.06
N GLU A 39 2.33 -13.44 4.32
CA GLU A 39 1.07 -12.72 4.46
C GLU A 39 1.15 -11.43 3.65
N LYS A 40 0.23 -11.29 2.68
CA LYS A 40 0.11 -10.13 1.78
C LYS A 40 -1.25 -9.48 2.00
N ASN A 41 -1.27 -8.22 2.41
CA ASN A 41 -2.52 -7.53 2.68
C ASN A 41 -2.60 -6.16 2.00
N ILE A 42 -3.68 -5.98 1.24
CA ILE A 42 -4.19 -4.68 0.79
C ILE A 42 -5.68 -4.69 1.03
N ALA A 43 -6.22 -3.67 1.69
CA ALA A 43 -7.66 -3.47 1.72
C ALA A 43 -8.03 -1.98 1.88
N PRO A 44 -9.27 -1.60 1.57
CA PRO A 44 -9.73 -0.23 1.74
C PRO A 44 -9.78 0.15 3.22
N VAL A 45 -9.52 1.42 3.52
CA VAL A 45 -9.66 1.96 4.86
C VAL A 45 -11.11 2.40 5.07
N MET A 46 -11.75 1.90 6.12
CA MET A 46 -13.15 2.24 6.44
C MET A 46 -13.30 3.59 7.16
N VAL A 47 -12.24 4.03 7.85
CA VAL A 47 -12.23 5.27 8.62
C VAL A 47 -11.44 6.32 7.84
N PRO A 48 -12.06 7.44 7.44
CA PRO A 48 -11.33 8.51 6.77
C PRO A 48 -10.22 9.03 7.67
N TYR A 49 -9.04 9.25 7.08
CA TYR A 49 -7.87 9.75 7.77
C TYR A 49 -7.24 10.86 6.95
N ASP A 50 -7.18 12.05 7.53
CA ASP A 50 -6.65 13.25 6.89
C ASP A 50 -5.23 13.50 7.43
N GLY A 51 -4.27 12.77 6.87
CA GLY A 51 -2.85 12.84 7.22
C GLY A 51 -2.02 13.52 6.14
N GLN A 52 -0.73 13.72 6.40
CA GLN A 52 0.17 14.24 5.38
C GLN A 52 0.51 13.15 4.37
N SER A 53 0.29 13.47 3.10
CA SER A 53 0.64 12.61 1.98
C SER A 53 2.09 12.79 1.59
N THR A 54 2.84 11.69 1.50
CA THR A 54 4.25 11.65 1.12
C THR A 54 4.44 10.69 -0.06
N LEU A 55 5.07 11.18 -1.13
CA LEU A 55 5.34 10.36 -2.32
C LEU A 55 6.29 9.20 -1.97
N LEU A 56 5.87 7.96 -2.22
CA LEU A 56 6.75 6.79 -2.09
C LEU A 56 7.46 6.48 -3.39
N CYS A 57 6.68 6.34 -4.47
CA CYS A 57 7.19 5.90 -5.76
C CYS A 57 6.17 6.18 -6.89
N THR A 58 6.66 6.04 -8.11
CA THR A 58 5.84 5.98 -9.33
C THR A 58 6.20 4.69 -10.06
N ILE A 59 5.19 3.92 -10.43
CA ILE A 59 5.36 2.63 -11.10
C ILE A 59 4.63 2.65 -12.47
N PRO A 60 5.24 2.11 -13.54
CA PRO A 60 4.57 1.98 -14.84
C PRO A 60 3.50 0.90 -14.73
N LEU A 61 2.27 1.34 -14.52
CA LEU A 61 1.13 0.48 -14.21
C LEU A 61 -0.14 1.12 -14.79
N LEU A 62 -0.74 0.44 -15.76
CA LEU A 62 -1.93 0.92 -16.45
C LEU A 62 -3.18 0.34 -15.79
N PHE A 63 -4.05 1.22 -15.31
CA PHE A 63 -5.24 0.81 -14.56
C PHE A 63 -6.28 0.17 -15.48
N ASP A 64 -6.63 -1.08 -15.17
CA ASP A 64 -7.72 -1.79 -15.84
C ASP A 64 -9.05 -1.46 -15.16
N THR A 65 -9.88 -0.67 -15.84
CA THR A 65 -11.18 -0.21 -15.33
C THR A 65 -12.22 -1.32 -15.19
N THR A 66 -11.95 -2.53 -15.70
CA THR A 66 -12.83 -3.69 -15.49
C THR A 66 -12.76 -4.25 -14.06
N LEU A 67 -11.70 -3.93 -13.32
CA LEU A 67 -11.48 -4.37 -11.95
C LEU A 67 -11.74 -3.23 -10.94
N SER A 68 -12.17 -3.58 -9.73
CA SER A 68 -12.12 -2.63 -8.62
C SER A 68 -10.66 -2.26 -8.32
N LYS A 69 -10.42 -1.03 -7.85
CA LYS A 69 -9.07 -0.58 -7.49
C LYS A 69 -8.40 -1.52 -6.49
N GLU A 70 -9.14 -2.01 -5.48
CA GLU A 70 -8.63 -3.01 -4.53
C GLU A 70 -8.19 -4.30 -5.22
N ALA A 71 -9.04 -4.88 -6.08
CA ALA A 71 -8.73 -6.12 -6.78
C ALA A 71 -7.52 -5.95 -7.72
N PHE A 72 -7.43 -4.81 -8.39
CA PHE A 72 -6.30 -4.45 -9.23
C PHE A 72 -4.99 -4.33 -8.42
N LEU A 73 -5.02 -3.59 -7.30
CA LEU A 73 -3.86 -3.45 -6.41
C LEU A 73 -3.41 -4.80 -5.84
N ARG A 74 -4.34 -5.68 -5.46
CA ARG A 74 -4.03 -7.05 -5.01
C ARG A 74 -3.41 -7.89 -6.12
N LYS A 75 -3.91 -7.82 -7.35
CA LYS A 75 -3.35 -8.52 -8.51
C LYS A 75 -1.91 -8.08 -8.81
N HIS A 76 -1.60 -6.80 -8.58
CA HIS A 76 -0.29 -6.21 -8.81
C HIS A 76 0.53 -6.02 -7.53
N PHE A 77 0.24 -6.79 -6.47
CA PHE A 77 0.88 -6.65 -5.16
C PHE A 77 2.41 -6.70 -5.24
N ASP A 78 2.96 -7.68 -5.95
CA ASP A 78 4.42 -7.87 -6.04
C ASP A 78 5.12 -6.74 -6.81
N THR A 79 4.40 -6.07 -7.72
CA THR A 79 4.90 -4.87 -8.42
C THR A 79 4.91 -3.64 -7.51
N ILE A 80 3.96 -3.57 -6.57
CA ILE A 80 3.76 -2.46 -5.65
C ILE A 80 4.66 -2.57 -4.41
N LEU A 81 4.89 -3.80 -3.93
CA LEU A 81 5.64 -4.13 -2.72
C LEU A 81 6.99 -3.38 -2.59
N PRO A 82 7.84 -3.26 -3.64
CA PRO A 82 9.13 -2.57 -3.53
C PRO A 82 9.03 -1.10 -3.09
N CYS A 83 7.90 -0.44 -3.35
CA CYS A 83 7.68 0.94 -2.92
C CYS A 83 7.60 1.09 -1.40
N PHE A 84 7.24 0.02 -0.70
CA PHE A 84 7.05 0.01 0.74
C PHE A 84 8.32 -0.44 1.50
N TYR A 85 9.35 -0.94 0.83
CA TYR A 85 10.62 -1.31 1.47
C TYR A 85 11.38 -0.13 2.08
N ARG A 86 11.09 1.10 1.64
CA ARG A 86 11.68 2.31 2.23
C ARG A 86 10.97 2.78 3.50
N LEU A 87 9.82 2.21 3.81
CA LEU A 87 9.06 2.52 5.03
C LEU A 87 9.62 1.72 6.21
N SER A 88 9.01 1.83 7.40
CA SER A 88 9.44 1.11 8.60
C SER A 88 9.35 -0.41 8.40
N THR A 89 10.39 -0.97 7.80
CA THR A 89 10.56 -2.40 7.61
C THR A 89 11.41 -2.95 8.73
N HIS A 90 10.87 -3.87 9.50
CA HIS A 90 11.65 -4.63 10.47
C HIS A 90 12.19 -5.88 9.78
N MET A 91 13.51 -6.06 9.83
CA MET A 91 14.16 -7.29 9.42
C MET A 91 14.71 -7.97 10.67
N LEU A 92 14.16 -9.11 11.04
CA LEU A 92 14.64 -9.92 12.16
C LEU A 92 15.40 -11.12 11.59
N SER A 93 16.69 -11.23 11.87
CA SER A 93 17.49 -12.41 11.52
C SER A 93 17.91 -13.10 12.81
N LEU A 94 17.47 -14.35 12.96
CA LEU A 94 17.81 -15.23 14.07
C LEU A 94 18.60 -16.42 13.53
N ASN A 95 19.86 -16.52 13.95
CA ASN A 95 20.73 -17.63 13.58
C ASN A 95 21.00 -18.49 14.83
N GLU A 96 20.31 -19.63 14.92
CA GLU A 96 20.52 -20.58 16.00
C GLU A 96 21.45 -21.69 15.54
N ARG A 97 22.62 -21.80 16.21
CA ARG A 97 23.58 -22.88 15.99
C ARG A 97 23.54 -23.83 17.18
N ASN A 98 22.83 -24.95 17.03
CA ASN A 98 22.90 -26.06 17.96
C ASN A 98 23.84 -27.14 17.41
N LEU A 99 24.53 -27.89 18.28
CA LEU A 99 25.58 -28.88 17.94
C LEU A 99 25.17 -29.96 16.91
N LYS A 100 23.88 -30.06 16.54
CA LYS A 100 23.36 -30.97 15.51
C LYS A 100 22.53 -30.31 14.41
N HIS A 101 22.12 -29.04 14.56
CA HIS A 101 21.26 -28.33 13.60
C HIS A 101 21.65 -26.85 13.54
N GLN A 102 21.87 -26.35 12.33
CA GLN A 102 21.96 -24.93 12.02
C GLN A 102 20.61 -24.50 11.47
N GLN A 103 19.97 -23.55 12.15
CA GLN A 103 18.72 -22.95 11.69
C GLN A 103 18.92 -21.45 11.51
N ASP A 104 18.79 -21.00 10.27
CA ASP A 104 18.69 -19.58 9.93
C ASP A 104 17.22 -19.23 9.76
N ARG A 105 16.74 -18.19 10.43
CA ARG A 105 15.37 -17.68 10.30
C ARG A 105 15.44 -16.19 10.03
N ILE A 106 14.84 -15.76 8.92
CA ILE A 106 14.78 -14.36 8.52
C ILE A 106 13.32 -13.97 8.37
N GLU A 107 12.91 -12.94 9.09
CA GLU A 107 11.58 -12.33 8.99
C GLU A 107 11.71 -10.91 8.45
N LEU A 108 10.90 -10.59 7.45
CA LEU A 108 10.70 -9.24 6.96
C LEU A 108 9.25 -8.85 7.26
N ILE A 109 9.08 -7.75 7.98
CA ILE A 109 7.78 -7.22 8.38
C ILE A 109 7.70 -5.77 7.93
N ILE A 110 6.72 -5.47 7.09
CA ILE A 110 6.30 -4.11 6.75
C ILE A 110 5.07 -3.81 7.60
N GLU A 111 5.22 -2.84 8.51
CA GLU A 111 4.12 -2.42 9.37
C GLU A 111 2.93 -1.89 8.57
N PRO A 112 1.71 -1.93 9.11
CA PRO A 112 0.54 -1.39 8.44
C PRO A 112 0.72 0.09 8.08
N VAL A 113 0.69 0.41 6.79
CA VAL A 113 0.79 1.77 6.28
C VAL A 113 -0.45 2.13 5.48
N ARG A 114 -0.98 3.33 5.71
CA ARG A 114 -2.06 3.90 4.88
C ARG A 114 -1.46 4.50 3.63
N PHE A 115 -2.07 4.26 2.48
CA PHE A 115 -1.59 4.80 1.22
C PHE A 115 -2.74 5.15 0.29
N THR A 116 -2.48 6.10 -0.59
CA THR A 116 -3.35 6.41 -1.72
C THR A 116 -2.65 6.07 -3.02
N VAL A 117 -3.44 5.81 -4.05
CA VAL A 117 -2.94 5.59 -5.40
C VAL A 117 -3.66 6.50 -6.38
N ASP A 118 -2.86 7.23 -7.14
CA ASP A 118 -3.31 8.04 -8.25
C ASP A 118 -2.94 7.33 -9.56
N PHE A 119 -3.94 6.77 -10.24
CA PHE A 119 -3.77 6.17 -11.55
C PHE A 119 -3.78 7.25 -12.64
N LYS A 120 -2.73 7.29 -13.46
CA LYS A 120 -2.67 8.05 -14.71
C LYS A 120 -2.54 7.09 -15.89
N ASP A 121 -2.59 7.62 -17.11
CA ASP A 121 -2.69 6.81 -18.34
C ASP A 121 -1.60 5.73 -18.48
N GLU A 122 -0.36 6.03 -18.07
CA GLU A 122 0.78 5.10 -18.23
C GLU A 122 1.45 4.69 -16.90
N PHE A 123 1.06 5.29 -15.79
CA PHE A 123 1.71 5.07 -14.50
C PHE A 123 0.77 5.27 -13.31
N ALA A 124 1.09 4.60 -12.21
CA ALA A 124 0.46 4.79 -10.92
C ALA A 124 1.44 5.48 -9.96
N THR A 125 0.96 6.52 -9.28
CA THR A 125 1.69 7.18 -8.20
C THR A 125 1.19 6.65 -6.86
N ILE A 126 2.11 6.17 -6.02
CA ILE A 126 1.79 5.66 -4.68
C ILE A 126 2.28 6.68 -3.66
N ASN A 127 1.37 7.14 -2.81
CA ASN A 127 1.68 8.05 -1.71
C ASN A 127 1.34 7.40 -0.36
N ALA A 128 2.23 7.49 0.62
CA ALA A 128 1.93 7.11 2.00
C ALA A 128 1.26 8.25 2.74
N VAL A 129 0.29 7.92 3.59
CA VAL A 129 -0.45 8.87 4.43
C VAL A 129 -0.10 8.60 5.90
N ARG A 130 0.44 9.60 6.60
CA ARG A 130 0.88 9.54 8.00
C ARG A 130 0.41 10.71 8.83
#